data_AF-A0A914QKF5-F1
#
_entry.id   AF-A0A914QKF5-F1
#
_cell.length_a   1.000
_cell.length_b   1.000
_cell.length_c   1.000
_cell.angle_alpha   90.00
_cell.angle_beta   90.00
_cell.angle_gamma   90.00
#
_symmetry.space_group_name_H-M   'P 1'
#
loop_
_entity.id
_entity.type
_entity.pdbx_description
1 polymer ?
#
loop_
_entity_poly.entity_id
_entity_poly.type
_entity_poly.pdbx_seq_one_letter_code
_entity_poly.pdbx_strand_id
1 'polypeptide(L)'
;MNAFPQNKNNDSEASTEEPSDIRLRSVCPENIVFTSLIQSVYDLEWKIPKNLNWDKIKDDAIGIDLGTTRCCCAVSRSKGVIEIVALENKIERLLPSFVGYDEKNVKCGQIVVNRINNCLNSTVFDVKRIIGRKFSNIVVDPSWTFSLKSDINDNTLIKTTNHCGSSITLLPSQVSAVLLKHIKTKSEEFQGKKLKNVVVTVPAVFSDQQCEETIEAANLAEFDSVTLLPEPVAAAFSYFFDREIPNNSNMLLFDLGGGTLDVCIFKIIDDKIKTLSNSGDCQIGGRNFDNILFHYLKQKLENEFNISNIDMEKYKLLSKCQEIKESLSAVNDCSFDVSDFETSIDAFIKITREKFEQLSHNLMEKIKTTINMALNDKEIQPNEINSILLVGGGS
;
A
#
# COMPACT_ATOMS: atom_id res chain seq x y z
N MET A 1 -16.83 -25.51 17.80
CA MET A 1 -16.22 -26.15 18.97
C MET A 1 -14.89 -26.74 18.53
N ASN A 2 -13.87 -26.68 19.40
CA ASN A 2 -12.43 -26.97 19.23
C ASN A 2 -11.63 -25.68 19.00
N ALA A 3 -11.28 -24.89 20.03
CA ALA A 3 -10.41 -25.13 21.20
C ALA A 3 -8.92 -25.00 20.86
N PHE A 4 -8.36 -23.83 21.17
CA PHE A 4 -6.92 -23.56 21.25
C PHE A 4 -6.33 -24.27 22.48
N PRO A 5 -5.17 -24.94 22.38
CA PRO A 5 -4.50 -25.48 23.56
C PRO A 5 -3.72 -24.37 24.27
N GLN A 6 -4.04 -24.17 25.55
CA GLN A 6 -3.16 -23.52 26.52
C GLN A 6 -2.00 -24.47 26.84
N ASN A 7 -0.77 -23.99 26.79
CA ASN A 7 0.35 -24.66 27.45
C ASN A 7 1.03 -23.67 28.40
N LYS A 8 0.81 -23.88 29.70
CA LYS A 8 1.60 -23.31 30.78
C LYS A 8 2.80 -24.23 30.97
N ASN A 9 4.02 -23.70 30.92
CA ASN A 9 5.15 -24.25 31.65
C ASN A 9 5.91 -23.09 32.28
N ASN A 10 6.07 -23.18 33.60
CA ASN A 10 7.01 -22.41 34.39
C ASN A 10 8.40 -22.94 34.08
N ASP A 11 9.35 -22.07 33.76
CA ASP A 11 10.76 -22.28 34.07
C ASP A 11 11.38 -20.94 34.47
N SER A 12 11.90 -20.92 35.69
CA SER A 12 12.64 -19.85 36.31
C SER A 12 14.13 -20.06 36.04
N GLU A 13 14.75 -19.25 35.19
CA GLU A 13 16.20 -19.14 35.12
C GLU A 13 16.65 -17.69 34.96
N ALA A 14 17.80 -17.43 35.55
CA ALA A 14 18.29 -16.14 35.98
C ALA A 14 18.64 -15.18 34.84
N SER A 15 18.39 -13.90 35.12
CA SER A 15 18.72 -12.71 34.34
C SER A 15 20.19 -12.61 33.96
N THR A 16 20.46 -12.62 32.66
CA THR A 16 21.58 -11.91 32.04
C THR A 16 20.97 -10.85 31.11
N GLU A 17 21.03 -9.58 31.50
CA GLU A 17 20.58 -8.46 30.68
C GLU A 17 21.51 -8.31 29.45
N GLU A 18 21.05 -8.86 28.32
CA GLU A 18 21.57 -8.52 26.99
C GLU A 18 21.01 -7.16 26.52
N PRO A 19 21.75 -6.40 25.70
CA PRO A 19 21.39 -5.04 25.34
C PRO A 19 20.10 -5.01 24.51
N SER A 20 19.04 -4.42 25.09
CA SER A 20 17.83 -3.91 24.41
C SER A 20 17.50 -4.58 23.06
N ASP A 21 16.99 -5.81 23.09
CA ASP A 21 16.52 -6.50 21.89
C ASP A 21 15.36 -5.73 21.23
N ILE A 22 15.66 -5.00 20.15
CA ILE A 22 14.65 -4.36 19.34
C ILE A 22 13.81 -5.45 18.68
N ARG A 23 12.52 -5.52 19.03
CA ARG A 23 11.61 -6.53 18.48
C ARG A 23 11.10 -6.10 17.11
N LEU A 24 11.48 -6.82 16.05
CA LEU A 24 10.93 -6.67 14.70
C LEU A 24 9.60 -7.42 14.56
N ARG A 25 8.59 -6.76 14.01
CA ARG A 25 7.22 -7.28 13.91
C ARG A 25 6.56 -6.84 12.61
N SER A 26 6.11 -7.79 11.80
CA SER A 26 5.32 -7.48 10.60
C SER A 26 3.84 -7.30 10.94
N VAL A 27 3.20 -6.30 10.33
CA VAL A 27 1.75 -6.04 10.42
C VAL A 27 1.12 -6.30 9.06
N CYS A 28 0.19 -7.24 9.00
CA CYS A 28 -0.46 -7.59 7.75
C CYS A 28 -1.47 -6.49 7.30
N PRO A 29 -1.70 -6.28 6.00
CA PRO A 29 -2.70 -5.32 5.51
C PRO A 29 -4.11 -5.57 6.05
N GLU A 30 -4.50 -6.84 6.22
CA GLU A 30 -5.80 -7.25 6.77
C GLU A 30 -6.05 -6.64 8.16
N ASN A 31 -4.97 -6.56 8.93
CA ASN A 31 -4.90 -6.09 10.30
C ASN A 31 -5.07 -4.56 10.37
N ILE A 32 -4.51 -3.84 9.41
CA ILE A 32 -4.67 -2.39 9.22
C ILE A 32 -6.13 -2.08 8.91
N VAL A 33 -6.69 -2.79 7.93
CA VAL A 33 -8.07 -2.55 7.48
C VAL A 33 -9.09 -2.89 8.57
N PHE A 34 -8.86 -3.96 9.32
CA PHE A 34 -9.62 -4.32 10.52
C PHE A 34 -9.68 -3.16 11.52
N THR A 35 -8.55 -2.51 11.76
CA THR A 35 -8.46 -1.38 12.68
C THR A 35 -9.21 -0.17 12.16
N SER A 36 -9.07 0.13 10.86
CA SER A 36 -9.83 1.19 10.20
C SER A 36 -11.32 1.02 10.45
N LEU A 37 -11.83 -0.19 10.30
CA LEU A 37 -13.24 -0.48 10.56
C LEU A 37 -13.63 -0.24 12.03
N ILE A 38 -12.82 -0.66 13.00
CA ILE A 38 -13.09 -0.42 14.43
C ILE A 38 -13.15 1.09 14.73
N GLN A 39 -12.25 1.89 14.16
CA GLN A 39 -12.22 3.34 14.37
C GLN A 39 -13.49 4.06 13.84
N SER A 40 -14.16 3.57 12.78
CA SER A 40 -15.44 4.20 12.34
C SER A 40 -16.55 4.16 13.39
N VAL A 41 -16.42 3.23 14.33
CA VAL A 41 -17.46 2.90 15.30
C VAL A 41 -17.12 3.51 16.64
N TYR A 42 -15.84 3.47 16.98
CA TYR A 42 -15.32 3.95 18.23
C TYR A 42 -14.53 5.21 17.97
N ASP A 43 -15.00 6.31 18.56
CA ASP A 43 -14.19 7.52 18.69
C ASP A 43 -13.07 7.26 19.71
N LEU A 44 -12.00 6.64 19.23
CA LEU A 44 -10.92 6.18 20.10
C LEU A 44 -9.90 7.27 20.41
N GLU A 45 -9.89 8.44 19.77
CA GLU A 45 -8.85 9.47 19.98
C GLU A 45 -7.43 8.87 20.14
N TRP A 46 -7.05 7.91 19.28
CA TRP A 46 -5.75 7.19 19.35
C TRP A 46 -5.51 6.35 20.62
N LYS A 47 -6.56 6.03 21.37
CA LYS A 47 -6.54 5.21 22.58
C LYS A 47 -6.84 3.74 22.26
N ILE A 48 -5.90 2.86 22.59
CA ILE A 48 -5.99 1.42 22.38
C ILE A 48 -7.14 0.85 23.23
N PRO A 49 -8.16 0.25 22.61
CA PRO A 49 -9.32 -0.24 23.35
C PRO A 49 -8.98 -1.56 24.04
N LYS A 50 -9.04 -1.58 25.38
CA LYS A 50 -8.86 -2.81 26.17
C LYS A 50 -10.06 -3.76 26.13
N ASN A 51 -11.25 -3.25 25.83
CA ASN A 51 -12.50 -4.03 25.76
C ASN A 51 -13.41 -3.45 24.67
N LEU A 52 -13.46 -4.08 23.48
CA LEU A 52 -14.41 -3.71 22.43
C LEU A 52 -15.76 -4.41 22.64
N ASN A 53 -16.84 -3.65 22.52
CA ASN A 53 -18.19 -4.20 22.38
C ASN A 53 -18.51 -4.38 20.88
N TRP A 54 -18.35 -5.61 20.39
CA TRP A 54 -18.58 -5.94 18.98
C TRP A 54 -19.98 -5.59 18.46
N ASP A 55 -20.99 -5.51 19.33
CA ASP A 55 -22.35 -5.13 18.93
C ASP A 55 -22.48 -3.65 18.53
N LYS A 56 -21.49 -2.81 18.86
CA LYS A 56 -21.49 -1.41 18.42
C LYS A 56 -21.02 -1.25 16.99
N ILE A 57 -20.34 -2.23 16.40
CA ILE A 57 -19.85 -2.09 15.04
C ILE A 57 -21.03 -1.91 14.10
N LYS A 58 -21.09 -0.71 13.52
CA LYS A 58 -22.10 -0.36 12.53
C LYS A 58 -22.06 -1.40 11.44
N ASP A 59 -23.20 -2.02 11.21
CA ASP A 59 -23.29 -3.15 10.32
C ASP A 59 -23.11 -2.70 8.85
N ASP A 60 -23.25 -1.41 8.56
CA ASP A 60 -23.06 -0.76 7.26
C ASP A 60 -21.69 -0.07 7.07
N ALA A 61 -20.71 -0.37 7.94
CA ALA A 61 -19.35 0.18 7.86
C ALA A 61 -18.37 -0.72 7.10
N ILE A 62 -17.42 -0.09 6.41
CA ILE A 62 -16.32 -0.73 5.68
C ILE A 62 -14.98 -0.03 5.99
N GLY A 63 -13.94 -0.83 6.23
CA GLY A 63 -12.57 -0.34 6.26
C GLY A 63 -11.92 -0.56 4.89
N ILE A 64 -11.24 0.43 4.34
CA ILE A 64 -10.54 0.36 3.07
C ILE A 64 -9.10 0.85 3.26
N ASP A 65 -8.15 0.00 2.87
CA ASP A 65 -6.79 0.45 2.54
C ASP A 65 -6.75 0.81 1.06
N LEU A 66 -6.70 2.12 0.77
CA LEU A 66 -6.59 2.66 -0.58
C LEU A 66 -5.10 2.81 -0.92
N GLY A 67 -4.42 1.70 -1.23
CA GLY A 67 -2.99 1.71 -1.51
C GLY A 67 -2.62 2.20 -2.91
N THR A 68 -1.35 2.60 -3.07
CA THR A 68 -0.83 3.12 -4.36
C THR A 68 -0.89 2.08 -5.48
N THR A 69 -0.53 0.83 -5.17
CA THR A 69 -0.46 -0.27 -6.14
C THR A 69 -1.56 -1.30 -5.98
N ARG A 70 -2.02 -1.54 -4.74
CA ARG A 70 -3.07 -2.48 -4.40
C ARG A 70 -3.96 -1.89 -3.31
N CYS A 71 -5.25 -2.17 -3.37
CA CYS A 71 -6.22 -1.86 -2.33
C CYS A 71 -6.69 -3.14 -1.63
N CYS A 72 -7.10 -3.00 -0.37
CA CYS A 72 -7.71 -4.07 0.43
C CYS A 72 -8.94 -3.52 1.16
N CYS A 73 -9.94 -4.36 1.46
CA CYS A 73 -11.05 -3.93 2.31
C CYS A 73 -11.54 -5.03 3.25
N ALA A 74 -12.17 -4.60 4.34
CA ALA A 74 -12.74 -5.45 5.37
C ALA A 74 -14.12 -4.95 5.77
N VAL A 75 -15.00 -5.89 6.10
CA VAL A 75 -16.36 -5.63 6.58
C VAL A 75 -16.61 -6.43 7.85
N SER A 76 -17.54 -5.94 8.68
CA SER A 76 -18.01 -6.71 9.84
C SER A 76 -19.25 -7.53 9.47
N ARG A 77 -19.21 -8.82 9.75
CA ARG A 77 -20.42 -9.66 9.86
C ARG A 77 -21.04 -9.51 11.25
N SER A 78 -22.12 -10.25 11.50
CA SER A 78 -22.78 -10.32 12.80
C SER A 78 -21.82 -10.78 13.89
N LYS A 79 -21.95 -10.18 15.08
CA LYS A 79 -21.16 -10.50 16.30
C LYS A 79 -19.64 -10.26 16.18
N GLY A 80 -19.22 -9.24 15.44
CA GLY A 80 -17.82 -8.77 15.44
C GLY A 80 -16.84 -9.61 14.61
N VAL A 81 -17.34 -10.52 13.78
CA VAL A 81 -16.46 -11.25 12.85
C VAL A 81 -16.10 -10.31 11.70
N ILE A 82 -14.85 -9.87 11.66
CA ILE A 82 -14.35 -9.07 10.55
C ILE A 82 -13.83 -10.01 9.45
N GLU A 83 -14.23 -9.74 8.22
CA GLU A 83 -13.82 -10.51 7.05
C GLU A 83 -13.25 -9.61 5.96
N ILE A 84 -12.14 -10.06 5.39
CA ILE A 84 -11.52 -9.44 4.22
C ILE A 84 -12.30 -9.86 2.98
N VAL A 85 -12.77 -8.87 2.23
CA VAL A 85 -13.62 -9.09 1.07
C VAL A 85 -12.77 -9.46 -0.15
N ALA A 86 -13.26 -10.40 -0.94
CA ALA A 86 -12.67 -10.71 -2.23
C ALA A 86 -13.12 -9.68 -3.28
N LEU A 87 -12.17 -8.99 -3.90
CA LEU A 87 -12.42 -7.78 -4.71
C LEU A 87 -12.46 -8.05 -6.22
N GLU A 88 -11.81 -9.11 -6.69
CA GLU A 88 -11.73 -9.45 -8.12
C GLU A 88 -12.56 -10.69 -8.45
N ASN A 89 -12.22 -11.80 -7.82
CA ASN A 89 -12.91 -13.08 -7.92
C ASN A 89 -13.25 -13.58 -6.50
N LYS A 90 -13.66 -14.83 -6.34
CA LYS A 90 -14.02 -15.38 -5.02
C LYS A 90 -12.83 -15.57 -4.06
N ILE A 91 -11.60 -15.38 -4.54
CA ILE A 91 -10.34 -15.72 -3.83
C ILE A 91 -9.46 -14.49 -3.63
N GLU A 92 -9.29 -13.65 -4.63
CA GLU A 92 -8.38 -12.50 -4.56
C GLU A 92 -8.90 -11.39 -3.65
N ARG A 93 -8.14 -11.12 -2.58
CA ARG A 93 -8.45 -10.11 -1.56
C ARG A 93 -7.85 -8.74 -1.83
N LEU A 94 -6.88 -8.66 -2.74
CA LEU A 94 -6.23 -7.42 -3.14
C LEU A 94 -6.72 -7.00 -4.52
N LEU A 95 -7.02 -5.72 -4.68
CA LEU A 95 -7.41 -5.11 -5.94
C LEU A 95 -6.24 -4.27 -6.48
N PRO A 96 -5.68 -4.56 -7.66
CA PRO A 96 -4.71 -3.66 -8.28
C PRO A 96 -5.30 -2.25 -8.51
N SER A 97 -4.56 -1.21 -8.13
CA SER A 97 -4.97 0.20 -8.23
C SER A 97 -4.86 0.75 -9.66
N PHE A 98 -5.44 0.04 -10.63
CA PHE A 98 -5.45 0.38 -12.06
C PHE A 98 -6.88 0.64 -12.51
N VAL A 99 -7.08 1.70 -13.29
CA VAL A 99 -8.38 2.08 -13.85
C VAL A 99 -8.25 2.24 -15.36
N GLY A 100 -9.09 1.51 -16.11
CA GLY A 100 -9.16 1.55 -17.56
C GLY A 100 -10.45 2.21 -18.05
N TYR A 101 -10.32 3.14 -18.99
CA TYR A 101 -11.42 3.93 -19.55
C TYR A 101 -11.83 3.40 -20.94
N ASP A 102 -13.01 2.77 -21.03
CA ASP A 102 -13.64 2.31 -22.27
C ASP A 102 -14.88 3.15 -22.61
N GLU A 103 -15.35 3.12 -23.86
CA GLU A 103 -16.52 3.88 -24.33
C GLU A 103 -17.80 3.58 -23.54
N LYS A 104 -17.99 2.30 -23.21
CA LYS A 104 -19.24 1.80 -22.63
C LYS A 104 -19.19 1.66 -21.12
N ASN A 105 -18.00 1.47 -20.53
CA ASN A 105 -17.83 1.21 -19.11
C ASN A 105 -16.42 1.61 -18.63
N VAL A 106 -16.29 2.04 -17.39
CA VAL A 106 -14.98 2.15 -16.71
C VAL A 106 -14.73 0.85 -15.95
N LYS A 107 -13.51 0.31 -16.04
CA LYS A 107 -13.09 -0.92 -15.34
C LYS A 107 -11.91 -0.62 -14.42
N CYS A 108 -11.72 -1.43 -13.40
CA CYS A 108 -10.53 -1.37 -12.56
C CYS A 108 -10.05 -2.77 -12.16
N GLY A 109 -8.87 -2.87 -11.54
CA GLY A 109 -8.34 -4.13 -11.02
C GLY A 109 -7.54 -4.96 -12.01
N GLN A 110 -7.48 -6.27 -11.76
CA GLN A 110 -6.65 -7.24 -12.48
C GLN A 110 -7.06 -7.36 -13.95
N ILE A 111 -8.35 -7.17 -14.26
CA ILE A 111 -8.83 -7.16 -15.65
C ILE A 111 -8.17 -6.04 -16.49
N VAL A 112 -7.82 -4.91 -15.87
CA VAL A 112 -7.12 -3.80 -16.53
C VAL A 112 -5.64 -4.13 -16.69
N VAL A 113 -5.02 -4.64 -15.62
CA VAL A 113 -3.61 -5.09 -15.64
C VAL A 113 -3.37 -6.11 -16.75
N ASN A 114 -4.24 -7.12 -16.87
CA ASN A 114 -4.13 -8.17 -17.89
C ASN A 114 -4.24 -7.65 -19.34
N ARG A 115 -4.78 -6.45 -19.53
CA ARG A 115 -5.00 -5.84 -20.85
C ARG A 115 -4.13 -4.62 -21.10
N ILE A 116 -3.21 -4.31 -20.17
CA ILE A 116 -2.49 -3.04 -20.15
C ILE A 116 -1.80 -2.77 -21.49
N ASN A 117 -1.11 -3.75 -22.07
CA ASN A 117 -0.42 -3.60 -23.37
C ASN A 117 -1.33 -3.15 -24.52
N ASN A 118 -2.63 -3.49 -24.49
CA ASN A 118 -3.60 -3.11 -25.52
C ASN A 118 -4.33 -1.79 -25.22
N CYS A 119 -4.29 -1.33 -23.96
CA CYS A 119 -5.09 -0.21 -23.46
C CYS A 119 -4.23 0.83 -22.72
N LEU A 120 -2.94 0.93 -23.06
CA LEU A 120 -1.97 1.77 -22.36
C LEU A 120 -2.40 3.23 -22.24
N ASN A 121 -2.84 3.81 -23.35
CA ASN A 121 -3.23 5.22 -23.40
C ASN A 121 -4.56 5.52 -22.70
N SER A 122 -5.33 4.47 -22.35
CA SER A 122 -6.60 4.57 -21.64
C SER A 122 -6.58 4.00 -20.22
N THR A 123 -5.38 3.75 -19.68
CA THR A 123 -5.19 3.21 -18.33
C THR A 123 -4.52 4.23 -17.44
N VAL A 124 -5.05 4.41 -16.23
CA VAL A 124 -4.52 5.29 -15.19
C VAL A 124 -4.24 4.48 -13.92
N PHE A 125 -3.09 4.71 -13.29
CA PHE A 125 -2.62 4.00 -12.10
C PHE A 125 -1.69 4.91 -11.28
N ASP A 126 -1.24 4.46 -10.11
CA ASP A 126 -0.41 5.23 -9.17
C ASP A 126 -1.04 6.57 -8.75
N VAL A 127 -2.38 6.68 -8.82
CA VAL A 127 -3.13 7.93 -8.58
C VAL A 127 -2.89 8.49 -7.18
N LYS A 128 -2.59 7.62 -6.20
CA LYS A 128 -2.23 8.04 -4.83
C LYS A 128 -0.97 8.91 -4.79
N ARG A 129 -0.07 8.82 -5.78
CA ARG A 129 1.09 9.70 -5.95
C ARG A 129 0.73 11.06 -6.55
N ILE A 130 -0.50 11.24 -7.05
CA ILE A 130 -0.96 12.41 -7.82
C ILE A 130 -2.03 13.19 -7.05
N ILE A 131 -2.91 12.48 -6.35
CA ILE A 131 -4.07 13.04 -5.65
C ILE A 131 -3.67 14.16 -4.68
N GLY A 132 -4.36 15.30 -4.76
CA GLY A 132 -4.15 16.50 -3.94
C GLY A 132 -2.81 17.22 -4.13
N ARG A 133 -2.00 16.86 -5.13
CA ARG A 133 -0.73 17.53 -5.40
C ARG A 133 -0.85 18.62 -6.45
N LYS A 134 -0.02 19.65 -6.26
CA LYS A 134 0.25 20.65 -7.29
C LYS A 134 1.05 20.05 -8.43
N PHE A 135 0.72 20.43 -9.66
CA PHE A 135 1.35 19.89 -10.87
C PHE A 135 2.86 20.16 -10.86
N SER A 136 3.25 21.36 -10.42
CA SER A 136 4.65 21.75 -10.23
C SER A 136 5.46 20.87 -9.26
N ASN A 137 4.79 20.15 -8.36
CA ASN A 137 5.42 19.30 -7.33
C ASN A 137 5.40 17.80 -7.68
N ILE A 138 4.95 17.43 -8.88
CA ILE A 138 4.91 16.04 -9.31
C ILE A 138 6.13 15.73 -10.17
N VAL A 139 6.86 14.70 -9.75
CA VAL A 139 7.86 14.04 -10.58
C VAL A 139 7.13 12.99 -11.41
N VAL A 140 7.11 13.19 -12.73
CA VAL A 140 6.47 12.27 -13.67
C VAL A 140 7.25 10.95 -13.70
N ASP A 141 6.57 9.86 -13.37
CA ASP A 141 7.16 8.53 -13.51
C ASP A 141 7.22 8.15 -15.00
N PRO A 142 8.38 7.75 -15.55
CA PRO A 142 8.48 7.35 -16.95
C PRO A 142 7.59 6.16 -17.33
N SER A 143 7.11 5.38 -16.36
CA SER A 143 6.14 4.32 -16.58
C SER A 143 4.75 4.83 -16.93
N TRP A 144 4.36 6.06 -16.56
CA TRP A 144 3.03 6.57 -16.84
C TRP A 144 2.80 6.79 -18.34
N THR A 145 1.73 6.21 -18.87
CA THR A 145 1.29 6.36 -20.28
C THR A 145 0.21 7.42 -20.45
N PHE A 146 -0.44 7.81 -19.36
CA PHE A 146 -1.25 9.02 -19.30
C PHE A 146 -0.34 10.23 -19.09
N SER A 147 -0.84 11.41 -19.46
CA SER A 147 -0.16 12.68 -19.26
C SER A 147 -0.80 13.47 -18.12
N LEU A 148 -0.04 14.39 -17.53
CA LEU A 148 -0.55 15.32 -16.53
C LEU A 148 -0.68 16.72 -17.13
N LYS A 149 -1.62 17.50 -16.62
CA LYS A 149 -1.75 18.93 -16.92
C LYS A 149 -2.12 19.70 -15.66
N SER A 150 -1.77 20.97 -15.60
CA SER A 150 -2.25 21.87 -14.55
C SER A 150 -3.58 22.51 -14.93
N ASP A 151 -4.40 22.83 -13.92
CA ASP A 151 -5.46 23.84 -14.04
C ASP A 151 -4.92 25.25 -13.77
N ILE A 152 -5.82 26.25 -13.68
CA ILE A 152 -5.46 27.65 -13.41
C ILE A 152 -4.86 27.87 -12.00
N ASN A 153 -5.12 26.96 -11.08
CA ASN A 153 -4.67 27.00 -9.68
C ASN A 153 -3.49 26.05 -9.42
N ASP A 154 -2.83 25.58 -10.49
CA ASP A 154 -1.76 24.59 -10.46
C ASP A 154 -2.16 23.23 -9.86
N ASN A 155 -3.47 22.92 -9.79
CA ASN A 155 -3.92 21.59 -9.39
C ASN A 155 -3.65 20.60 -10.53
N THR A 156 -3.30 19.38 -10.16
CA THR A 156 -2.98 18.34 -11.14
C THR A 156 -4.24 17.70 -11.70
N LEU A 157 -4.33 17.65 -13.02
CA LEU A 157 -5.34 16.91 -13.78
C LEU A 157 -4.66 15.78 -14.58
N ILE A 158 -5.36 14.66 -14.71
CA ILE A 158 -4.91 13.51 -15.49
C ILE A 158 -5.54 13.60 -16.88
N LYS A 159 -4.72 13.58 -17.92
CA LYS A 159 -5.13 13.54 -19.31
C LYS A 159 -4.79 12.17 -19.91
N THR A 160 -5.82 11.42 -20.24
CA THR A 160 -5.75 10.07 -20.81
C THR A 160 -6.64 10.01 -22.06
N THR A 161 -6.65 8.90 -22.80
CA THR A 161 -7.68 8.64 -23.81
C THR A 161 -8.73 7.70 -23.27
N ASN A 162 -9.93 7.71 -23.84
CA ASN A 162 -10.81 6.53 -23.75
C ASN A 162 -10.38 5.48 -24.80
N HIS A 163 -11.03 4.32 -24.82
CA HIS A 163 -10.66 3.22 -25.72
C HIS A 163 -10.84 3.54 -27.22
N CYS A 164 -11.66 4.51 -27.59
CA CYS A 164 -11.76 4.99 -28.98
C CYS A 164 -10.80 6.13 -29.33
N GLY A 165 -9.85 6.44 -28.46
CA GLY A 165 -8.79 7.42 -28.70
C GLY A 165 -9.19 8.87 -28.45
N SER A 166 -10.40 9.14 -27.97
CA SER A 166 -10.83 10.48 -27.59
C SER A 166 -10.14 10.90 -26.29
N SER A 167 -9.53 12.07 -26.28
CA SER A 167 -8.87 12.60 -25.09
C SER A 167 -9.89 12.97 -24.03
N ILE A 168 -9.67 12.51 -22.81
CA ILE A 168 -10.46 12.85 -21.62
C ILE A 168 -9.55 13.46 -20.56
N THR A 169 -10.12 14.32 -19.73
CA THR A 169 -9.45 14.92 -18.57
C THR A 169 -10.20 14.52 -17.31
N LEU A 170 -9.45 14.11 -16.30
CA LEU A 170 -9.96 13.58 -15.05
C LEU A 170 -9.28 14.26 -13.87
N LEU A 171 -10.02 14.47 -12.80
CA LEU A 171 -9.45 14.75 -11.49
C LEU A 171 -8.89 13.45 -10.89
N PRO A 172 -7.77 13.49 -10.15
CA PRO A 172 -7.26 12.31 -9.44
C PRO A 172 -8.30 11.67 -8.49
N SER A 173 -9.14 12.49 -7.85
CA SER A 173 -10.25 12.04 -7.01
C SER A 173 -11.30 11.24 -7.79
N GLN A 174 -11.60 11.61 -9.05
CA GLN A 174 -12.50 10.84 -9.92
C GLN A 174 -11.94 9.45 -10.25
N VAL A 175 -10.62 9.32 -10.43
CA VAL A 175 -10.00 8.01 -10.68
C VAL A 175 -10.03 7.15 -9.42
N SER A 176 -9.71 7.74 -8.27
CA SER A 176 -9.77 7.05 -6.97
C SER A 176 -11.21 6.64 -6.61
N ALA A 177 -12.20 7.44 -6.97
CA ALA A 177 -13.62 7.13 -6.79
C ALA A 177 -14.06 5.88 -7.55
N VAL A 178 -13.48 5.59 -8.72
CA VAL A 178 -13.76 4.36 -9.46
C VAL A 178 -13.32 3.13 -8.66
N LEU A 179 -12.11 3.18 -8.08
CA LEU A 179 -11.60 2.10 -7.22
C LEU A 179 -12.49 1.92 -5.98
N LEU A 180 -12.80 3.01 -5.28
CA LEU A 180 -13.66 2.99 -4.09
C LEU A 180 -15.07 2.47 -4.40
N LYS A 181 -15.66 2.87 -5.53
CA LYS A 181 -16.98 2.42 -5.97
C LYS A 181 -17.00 0.93 -6.32
N HIS A 182 -15.94 0.41 -6.96
CA HIS A 182 -15.78 -1.02 -7.21
C HIS A 182 -15.67 -1.81 -5.90
N ILE A 183 -14.81 -1.35 -4.98
CA ILE A 183 -14.64 -1.96 -3.64
C ILE A 183 -15.96 -1.97 -2.88
N LYS A 184 -16.68 -0.84 -2.88
CA LYS A 184 -18.01 -0.73 -2.27
C LYS A 184 -18.97 -1.75 -2.89
N THR A 185 -19.08 -1.79 -4.21
CA THR A 185 -20.00 -2.70 -4.93
C THR A 185 -19.72 -4.16 -4.56
N LYS A 186 -18.46 -4.59 -4.58
CA LYS A 186 -18.06 -5.96 -4.20
C LYS A 186 -18.36 -6.28 -2.75
N SER A 187 -18.16 -5.30 -1.87
CA SER A 187 -18.44 -5.45 -0.44
C SER A 187 -19.94 -5.50 -0.16
N GLU A 188 -20.75 -4.73 -0.87
CA GLU A 188 -22.22 -4.78 -0.81
C GLU A 188 -22.76 -6.11 -1.33
N GLU A 189 -22.22 -6.62 -2.46
CA GLU A 189 -22.54 -7.97 -2.98
C GLU A 189 -22.21 -9.06 -1.95
N PHE A 190 -21.06 -8.95 -1.29
CA PHE A 190 -20.60 -9.89 -0.27
C PHE A 190 -21.42 -9.86 1.02
N GLN A 191 -21.88 -8.67 1.43
CA GLN A 191 -22.69 -8.47 2.64
C GLN A 191 -24.19 -8.63 2.40
N GLY A 192 -24.66 -8.52 1.16
CA GLY A 192 -26.07 -8.55 0.79
C GLY A 192 -26.85 -7.30 1.20
N LYS A 193 -26.17 -6.16 1.42
CA LYS A 193 -26.78 -4.89 1.85
C LYS A 193 -25.94 -3.69 1.44
N LYS A 194 -26.51 -2.50 1.58
CA LYS A 194 -25.83 -1.23 1.31
C LYS A 194 -24.82 -0.87 2.41
N LEU A 195 -23.67 -0.35 1.99
CA LEU A 195 -22.61 0.14 2.88
C LEU A 195 -22.51 1.65 2.73
N LYS A 196 -22.58 2.37 3.83
CA LYS A 196 -22.74 3.84 3.83
C LYS A 196 -21.60 4.57 4.51
N ASN A 197 -20.96 3.92 5.48
CA ASN A 197 -19.88 4.50 6.26
C ASN A 197 -18.55 3.87 5.83
N VAL A 198 -17.54 4.68 5.54
CA VAL A 198 -16.21 4.19 5.16
C VAL A 198 -15.12 4.79 6.04
N VAL A 199 -14.15 3.97 6.42
CA VAL A 199 -12.84 4.46 6.86
C VAL A 199 -11.82 4.17 5.78
N VAL A 200 -11.15 5.21 5.30
CA VAL A 200 -10.09 5.10 4.29
C VAL A 200 -8.75 5.39 4.95
N THR A 201 -7.78 4.51 4.76
CA THR A 201 -6.42 4.78 5.24
C THR A 201 -5.68 5.77 4.33
N VAL A 202 -4.88 6.63 4.95
CA VAL A 202 -4.03 7.61 4.24
C VAL A 202 -2.63 7.66 4.85
N PRO A 203 -1.58 7.98 4.08
CA PRO A 203 -0.24 8.19 4.64
C PRO A 203 -0.25 9.31 5.67
N ALA A 204 0.57 9.20 6.73
CA ALA A 204 0.60 10.24 7.77
C ALA A 204 1.18 11.58 7.29
N VAL A 205 1.96 11.56 6.21
CA VAL A 205 2.53 12.76 5.59
C VAL A 205 1.61 13.42 4.55
N PHE A 206 0.38 12.92 4.36
CA PHE A 206 -0.58 13.57 3.46
C PHE A 206 -0.92 14.98 3.94
N SER A 207 -0.94 15.94 3.01
CA SER A 207 -1.40 17.29 3.29
C SER A 207 -2.93 17.36 3.39
N ASP A 208 -3.45 18.45 3.96
CA ASP A 208 -4.89 18.72 4.04
C ASP A 208 -5.58 18.59 2.68
N GLN A 209 -4.96 19.09 1.60
CA GLN A 209 -5.49 18.97 0.24
C GLN A 209 -5.57 17.51 -0.23
N GLN A 210 -4.59 16.67 0.12
CA GLN A 210 -4.62 15.24 -0.24
C GLN A 210 -5.70 14.49 0.55
N CYS A 211 -5.90 14.85 1.81
CA CYS A 211 -6.98 14.35 2.65
C CYS A 211 -8.36 14.75 2.07
N GLU A 212 -8.55 16.02 1.73
CA GLU A 212 -9.79 16.54 1.13
C GLU A 212 -10.13 15.85 -0.19
N GLU A 213 -9.17 15.68 -1.10
CA GLU A 213 -9.38 14.98 -2.37
C GLU A 213 -9.67 13.48 -2.17
N THR A 214 -9.13 12.86 -1.12
CA THR A 214 -9.45 11.47 -0.76
C THR A 214 -10.87 11.35 -0.22
N ILE A 215 -11.32 12.31 0.59
CA ILE A 215 -12.71 12.40 1.04
C ILE A 215 -13.64 12.61 -0.16
N GLU A 216 -13.28 13.50 -1.08
CA GLU A 216 -14.06 13.73 -2.30
C GLU A 216 -14.15 12.48 -3.17
N ALA A 217 -13.07 11.71 -3.31
CA ALA A 217 -13.11 10.42 -4.00
C ALA A 217 -14.11 9.44 -3.35
N ALA A 218 -14.19 9.41 -2.02
CA ALA A 218 -15.14 8.58 -1.29
C ALA A 218 -16.59 9.10 -1.42
N ASN A 219 -16.80 10.42 -1.44
CA ASN A 219 -18.11 11.03 -1.71
C ASN A 219 -18.61 10.68 -3.13
N LEU A 220 -17.73 10.76 -4.14
CA LEU A 220 -18.01 10.36 -5.52
C LEU A 220 -18.30 8.85 -5.65
N ALA A 221 -17.80 8.04 -4.73
CA ALA A 221 -18.14 6.62 -4.58
C ALA A 221 -19.46 6.38 -3.80
N GLU A 222 -20.20 7.44 -3.49
CA GLU A 222 -21.52 7.44 -2.84
C GLU A 222 -21.48 6.98 -1.37
N PHE A 223 -20.39 7.21 -0.63
CA PHE A 223 -20.39 7.02 0.82
C PHE A 223 -21.07 8.21 1.52
N ASP A 224 -21.92 7.94 2.52
CA ASP A 224 -22.64 8.96 3.29
C ASP A 224 -21.73 9.59 4.36
N SER A 225 -20.75 8.83 4.87
CA SER A 225 -19.80 9.27 5.89
C SER A 225 -18.42 8.69 5.63
N VAL A 226 -17.40 9.55 5.70
CA VAL A 226 -16.00 9.22 5.45
C VAL A 226 -15.18 9.60 6.65
N THR A 227 -14.38 8.66 7.16
CA THR A 227 -13.35 8.91 8.17
C THR A 227 -11.99 8.58 7.56
N LEU A 228 -11.02 9.48 7.71
CA LEU A 228 -9.64 9.18 7.33
C LEU A 228 -8.89 8.62 8.52
N LEU A 229 -8.09 7.59 8.29
CA LEU A 229 -7.22 7.00 9.30
C LEU A 229 -5.76 7.00 8.81
N PRO A 230 -4.82 7.68 9.48
CA PRO A 230 -3.42 7.55 9.14
C PRO A 230 -2.96 6.10 9.24
N GLU A 231 -2.38 5.59 8.16
CA GLU A 231 -1.80 4.24 8.02
C GLU A 231 -0.91 3.83 9.18
N PRO A 232 0.05 4.65 9.65
CA PRO A 232 0.89 4.26 10.78
C PRO A 232 0.06 4.01 12.04
N VAL A 233 -0.98 4.80 12.26
CA VAL A 233 -1.78 4.61 13.46
C VAL A 233 -2.71 3.41 13.34
N ALA A 234 -3.26 3.16 12.14
CA ALA A 234 -4.00 1.93 11.85
C ALA A 234 -3.17 0.66 12.11
N ALA A 235 -1.92 0.65 11.63
CA ALA A 235 -1.00 -0.47 11.86
C ALA A 235 -0.59 -0.61 13.34
N ALA A 236 -0.32 0.51 14.01
CA ALA A 236 0.02 0.52 15.43
C ALA A 236 -1.12 -0.03 16.29
N PHE A 237 -2.33 0.49 16.11
CA PHE A 237 -3.54 -0.02 16.76
C PHE A 237 -3.76 -1.51 16.50
N SER A 238 -3.60 -1.96 15.25
CA SER A 238 -3.76 -3.37 14.92
C SER A 238 -2.82 -4.26 15.71
N TYR A 239 -1.57 -3.83 15.85
CA TYR A 239 -0.56 -4.55 16.60
C TYR A 239 -0.81 -4.51 18.12
N PHE A 240 -1.41 -3.44 18.65
CA PHE A 240 -1.71 -3.31 20.09
C PHE A 240 -3.02 -3.93 20.51
N PHE A 241 -3.92 -4.17 19.57
CA PHE A 241 -5.28 -4.58 19.88
C PHE A 241 -5.34 -5.85 20.73
N ASP A 242 -4.47 -6.82 20.47
CA ASP A 242 -4.41 -8.10 21.19
C ASP A 242 -3.17 -8.24 22.10
N ARG A 243 -2.44 -7.14 22.36
CA ARG A 243 -1.14 -7.19 23.06
C ARG A 243 -1.03 -6.16 24.15
N GLU A 244 -0.52 -6.59 25.30
CA GLU A 244 -0.03 -5.68 26.31
C GLU A 244 1.36 -5.17 25.92
N ILE A 245 1.49 -3.84 25.83
CA ILE A 245 2.78 -3.19 25.64
C ILE A 245 3.10 -2.38 26.89
N PRO A 246 4.36 -2.44 27.38
CA PRO A 246 4.78 -1.62 28.50
C PRO A 246 4.46 -0.15 28.24
N ASN A 247 3.90 0.50 29.26
CA ASN A 247 3.70 1.94 29.22
C ASN A 247 5.06 2.64 29.00
N ASN A 248 5.04 3.80 28.35
CA ASN A 248 6.23 4.59 28.04
C ASN A 248 7.18 3.93 27.01
N SER A 249 6.72 2.95 26.22
CA SER A 249 7.49 2.35 25.13
C SER A 249 7.53 3.25 23.89
N ASN A 250 8.73 3.44 23.33
CA ASN A 250 8.90 4.03 22.01
C ASN A 250 8.91 2.93 20.95
N MET A 251 8.24 3.16 19.84
CA MET A 251 8.20 2.21 18.74
C MET A 251 8.33 2.95 17.43
N LEU A 252 8.97 2.28 16.47
CA LEU A 252 9.16 2.79 15.13
C LEU A 252 8.26 2.01 14.18
N LEU A 253 7.43 2.71 13.44
CA LEU A 253 6.74 2.19 12.28
C LEU A 253 7.59 2.43 11.05
N PHE A 254 7.75 1.39 10.25
CA PHE A 254 8.40 1.43 8.95
C PHE A 254 7.41 0.88 7.93
N ASP A 255 6.76 1.77 7.18
CA ASP A 255 5.83 1.42 6.10
C ASP A 255 6.47 1.68 4.75
N LEU A 256 6.91 0.61 4.10
CA LEU A 256 7.40 0.65 2.72
C LEU A 256 6.36 0.02 1.81
N GLY A 257 5.46 0.85 1.31
CA GLY A 257 4.41 0.46 0.39
C GLY A 257 4.88 0.33 -1.06
N GLY A 258 3.92 0.19 -1.97
CA GLY A 258 4.20 0.13 -3.41
C GLY A 258 4.73 1.44 -3.99
N GLY A 259 4.44 2.58 -3.35
CA GLY A 259 4.91 3.88 -3.84
C GLY A 259 5.09 4.99 -2.81
N THR A 260 4.99 4.67 -1.52
CA THR A 260 5.28 5.60 -0.44
C THR A 260 6.13 4.89 0.62
N LEU A 261 7.01 5.66 1.25
CA LEU A 261 7.72 5.29 2.46
C LEU A 261 7.24 6.20 3.58
N ASP A 262 6.74 5.64 4.67
CA ASP A 262 6.36 6.38 5.87
C ASP A 262 7.10 5.79 7.07
N VAL A 263 7.81 6.64 7.81
CA VAL A 263 8.49 6.28 9.05
C VAL A 263 7.92 7.12 10.18
N CYS A 264 7.25 6.47 11.12
CA CYS A 264 6.60 7.14 12.24
C CYS A 264 7.18 6.62 13.55
N ILE A 265 7.65 7.51 14.42
CA ILE A 265 7.98 7.12 15.79
C ILE A 265 6.83 7.53 16.69
N PHE A 266 6.31 6.57 17.44
CA PHE A 266 5.23 6.81 18.37
C PHE A 266 5.58 6.25 19.75
N LYS A 267 4.93 6.82 20.76
CA LYS A 267 5.11 6.50 22.16
C LYS A 267 3.78 6.12 22.77
N ILE A 268 3.75 5.00 23.47
CA ILE A 268 2.55 4.55 24.18
C ILE A 268 2.56 5.18 25.58
N ILE A 269 1.55 5.99 25.90
CA ILE A 269 1.37 6.60 27.21
C ILE A 269 -0.06 6.36 27.67
N ASP A 270 -0.24 5.59 28.73
CA ASP A 270 -1.55 5.28 29.33
C ASP A 270 -2.56 4.77 28.29
N ASP A 271 -2.13 3.78 27.50
CA ASP A 271 -2.84 3.19 26.35
C ASP A 271 -3.14 4.16 25.19
N LYS A 272 -2.58 5.39 25.20
CA LYS A 272 -2.68 6.32 24.09
C LYS A 272 -1.45 6.25 23.20
N ILE A 273 -1.68 6.24 21.89
CA ILE A 273 -0.63 6.35 20.88
C ILE A 273 -0.34 7.83 20.68
N LYS A 274 0.84 8.29 21.11
CA LYS A 274 1.32 9.64 20.86
C LYS A 274 2.40 9.60 19.79
N THR A 275 2.12 10.18 18.63
CA THR A 275 3.14 10.40 17.60
C THR A 275 4.21 11.37 18.10
N LEU A 276 5.48 10.98 18.00
CA LEU A 276 6.64 11.79 18.36
C LEU A 276 7.24 12.48 17.13
N SER A 277 7.44 11.72 16.06
CA SER A 277 7.97 12.21 14.79
C SER A 277 7.37 11.45 13.62
N ASN A 278 7.26 12.14 12.49
CA ASN A 278 6.88 11.57 11.20
C ASN A 278 7.92 11.99 10.18
N SER A 279 8.45 11.03 9.44
CA SER A 279 9.23 11.25 8.23
C SER A 279 8.68 10.35 7.13
N GLY A 280 8.99 10.65 5.88
CA GLY A 280 8.52 9.84 4.78
C GLY A 280 8.95 10.40 3.44
N ASP A 281 8.81 9.56 2.43
CA ASP A 281 9.02 9.94 1.04
C ASP A 281 7.92 9.31 0.18
N CYS A 282 7.04 10.17 -0.34
CA CYS A 282 5.96 9.81 -1.25
C CYS A 282 6.44 9.36 -2.66
N GLN A 283 7.74 9.43 -2.92
CA GLN A 283 8.36 9.02 -4.16
C GLN A 283 9.07 7.67 -4.07
N ILE A 284 9.34 7.18 -2.85
CA ILE A 284 10.03 5.91 -2.60
C ILE A 284 9.00 4.80 -2.33
N GLY A 285 9.15 3.65 -2.97
CA GLY A 285 8.33 2.47 -2.72
C GLY A 285 8.74 1.27 -3.58
N GLY A 286 7.98 0.19 -3.50
CA GLY A 286 8.17 -1.03 -4.26
C GLY A 286 8.36 -0.83 -5.78
N ARG A 287 7.72 0.18 -6.36
CA ARG A 287 7.85 0.52 -7.80
C ARG A 287 9.22 1.04 -8.19
N ASN A 288 9.93 1.72 -7.30
CA ASN A 288 11.27 2.20 -7.59
C ASN A 288 12.24 1.01 -7.73
N PHE A 289 12.06 -0.05 -6.94
CA PHE A 289 12.78 -1.30 -7.10
C PHE A 289 12.44 -2.01 -8.42
N ASP A 290 11.16 -2.05 -8.79
CA ASP A 290 10.72 -2.61 -10.07
C ASP A 290 11.38 -1.88 -11.26
N ASN A 291 11.46 -0.55 -11.20
CA ASN A 291 12.11 0.27 -12.23
C ASN A 291 13.63 0.02 -12.31
N ILE A 292 14.30 -0.20 -11.18
CA ILE A 292 15.73 -0.55 -11.15
C ILE A 292 15.97 -1.89 -11.87
N LEU A 293 15.16 -2.90 -11.55
CA LEU A 293 15.21 -4.20 -12.24
C LEU A 293 14.86 -4.07 -13.72
N PHE A 294 13.86 -3.26 -14.07
CA PHE A 294 13.46 -3.03 -15.45
C PHE A 294 14.62 -2.51 -16.30
N HIS A 295 15.36 -1.50 -15.83
CA HIS A 295 16.49 -0.96 -16.57
C HIS A 295 17.60 -2.00 -16.76
N TYR A 296 17.92 -2.77 -15.71
CA TYR A 296 18.91 -3.83 -15.78
C TYR A 296 18.51 -4.93 -16.78
N LEU A 297 17.25 -5.38 -16.71
CA LEU A 297 16.75 -6.46 -17.56
C LEU A 297 16.54 -6.04 -19.01
N LYS A 298 16.05 -4.81 -19.24
CA LYS A 298 15.98 -4.22 -20.58
C LYS A 298 17.36 -4.25 -21.23
N GLN A 299 18.39 -3.76 -20.53
CA GLN A 299 19.76 -3.74 -21.06
C GLN A 299 20.29 -5.15 -21.35
N LYS A 300 19.98 -6.14 -20.51
CA LYS A 300 20.36 -7.54 -20.76
C LYS A 300 19.67 -8.11 -22.00
N LEU A 301 18.36 -7.91 -22.15
CA LEU A 301 17.57 -8.37 -23.30
C LEU A 301 18.06 -7.72 -24.61
N GLU A 302 18.39 -6.44 -24.58
CA GLU A 302 18.92 -5.71 -25.73
C GLU A 302 20.34 -6.16 -26.10
N ASN A 303 21.25 -6.27 -25.12
CA ASN A 303 22.66 -6.52 -25.40
C ASN A 303 23.02 -7.99 -25.61
N GLU A 304 22.41 -8.91 -24.85
CA GLU A 304 22.74 -10.34 -24.92
C GLU A 304 21.88 -11.09 -25.96
N PHE A 305 20.65 -10.61 -26.19
CA PHE A 305 19.66 -11.31 -27.02
C PHE A 305 19.18 -10.50 -28.23
N ASN A 306 19.66 -9.25 -28.42
CA ASN A 306 19.29 -8.36 -29.52
C ASN A 306 17.78 -8.08 -29.65
N ILE A 307 17.05 -8.08 -28.53
CA ILE A 307 15.61 -7.81 -28.53
C ILE A 307 15.39 -6.29 -28.44
N SER A 308 15.13 -5.65 -29.57
CA SER A 308 15.01 -4.18 -29.65
C SER A 308 13.61 -3.63 -29.32
N ASN A 309 12.58 -4.48 -29.28
CA ASN A 309 11.19 -4.06 -29.14
C ASN A 309 10.68 -4.07 -27.69
N ILE A 310 11.57 -4.11 -26.70
CA ILE A 310 11.20 -4.18 -25.28
C ILE A 310 10.37 -2.98 -24.83
N ASP A 311 10.56 -1.80 -25.43
CA ASP A 311 9.75 -0.62 -25.11
C ASP A 311 8.26 -0.80 -25.46
N MET A 312 7.93 -1.61 -26.46
CA MET A 312 6.54 -1.97 -26.80
C MET A 312 5.94 -2.94 -25.77
N GLU A 313 6.78 -3.75 -25.12
CA GLU A 313 6.39 -4.71 -24.09
C GLU A 313 6.74 -4.26 -22.67
N LYS A 314 6.94 -2.95 -22.46
CA LYS A 314 7.42 -2.37 -21.21
C LYS A 314 6.70 -2.89 -19.98
N TYR A 315 5.38 -2.96 -20.02
CA TYR A 315 4.57 -3.36 -18.87
C TYR A 315 4.61 -4.86 -18.59
N LYS A 316 4.80 -5.68 -19.62
CA LYS A 316 5.06 -7.10 -19.45
C LYS A 316 6.40 -7.31 -18.73
N LEU A 317 7.43 -6.55 -19.12
CA LEU A 317 8.72 -6.57 -18.41
C LEU A 317 8.60 -6.02 -16.98
N LEU A 318 7.86 -4.93 -16.75
CA LEU A 318 7.61 -4.43 -15.39
C LEU A 318 6.87 -5.45 -14.51
N SER A 319 5.88 -6.16 -15.04
CA SER A 319 5.19 -7.25 -14.32
C SER A 319 6.18 -8.36 -13.94
N LYS A 320 7.06 -8.75 -14.86
CA LYS A 320 8.12 -9.72 -14.58
C LYS A 320 9.12 -9.22 -13.55
N CYS A 321 9.50 -7.94 -13.58
CA CYS A 321 10.37 -7.32 -12.58
C CYS A 321 9.73 -7.39 -11.19
N GLN A 322 8.43 -7.14 -11.08
CA GLN A 322 7.71 -7.26 -9.83
C GLN A 322 7.68 -8.70 -9.32
N GLU A 323 7.38 -9.69 -10.18
CA GLU A 323 7.40 -11.12 -9.84
C GLU A 323 8.79 -11.57 -9.35
N ILE A 324 9.85 -11.11 -10.02
CA ILE A 324 11.25 -11.37 -9.67
C ILE A 324 11.55 -10.77 -8.30
N LYS A 325 11.22 -9.49 -8.08
CA LYS A 325 11.44 -8.81 -6.79
C LYS A 325 10.73 -9.56 -5.65
N GLU A 326 9.44 -9.87 -5.83
CA GLU A 326 8.64 -10.59 -4.84
C GLU A 326 9.22 -12.01 -4.57
N SER A 327 9.72 -12.70 -5.61
CA SER A 327 10.37 -14.01 -5.47
C SER A 327 11.69 -13.92 -4.71
N LEU A 328 12.53 -12.93 -5.02
CA LEU A 328 13.84 -12.73 -4.39
C LEU A 328 13.73 -12.41 -2.89
N SER A 329 12.56 -12.00 -2.38
CA SER A 329 12.32 -11.91 -0.93
C SER A 329 12.34 -13.27 -0.23
N ALA A 330 11.96 -14.35 -0.92
CA ALA A 330 11.91 -15.70 -0.36
C ALA A 330 13.13 -16.56 -0.75
N VAL A 331 13.69 -16.36 -1.96
CA VAL A 331 14.80 -17.17 -2.49
C VAL A 331 16.04 -16.33 -2.82
N ASN A 332 17.21 -16.98 -2.87
CA ASN A 332 18.49 -16.29 -3.15
C ASN A 332 18.70 -15.99 -4.63
N ASP A 333 18.02 -16.70 -5.53
CA ASP A 333 18.05 -16.44 -6.96
C ASP A 333 16.77 -16.93 -7.64
N CYS A 334 16.46 -16.31 -8.76
CA CYS A 334 15.39 -16.74 -9.66
C CYS A 334 15.83 -16.57 -11.11
N SER A 335 15.19 -17.30 -12.01
CA SER A 335 15.41 -17.18 -13.45
C SER A 335 14.08 -16.85 -14.12
N PHE A 336 14.11 -16.04 -15.18
CA PHE A 336 12.95 -15.87 -16.06
C PHE A 336 13.31 -16.21 -17.50
N ASP A 337 12.30 -16.66 -18.23
CA ASP A 337 12.40 -17.17 -19.59
C ASP A 337 12.41 -16.01 -20.60
N VAL A 338 13.41 -15.97 -21.47
CA VAL A 338 13.54 -14.95 -22.52
C VAL A 338 12.51 -15.18 -23.63
N SER A 339 12.03 -16.41 -23.81
CA SER A 339 11.01 -16.76 -24.80
C SER A 339 9.67 -16.07 -24.55
N ASP A 340 9.45 -15.57 -23.32
CA ASP A 340 8.34 -14.68 -23.01
C ASP A 340 8.35 -13.45 -23.94
N PHE A 341 9.51 -12.90 -24.30
CA PHE A 341 9.65 -11.69 -25.12
C PHE A 341 9.99 -11.97 -26.58
N GLU A 342 10.71 -13.06 -26.85
CA GLU A 342 11.09 -13.46 -28.21
C GLU A 342 11.07 -14.99 -28.31
N THR A 343 10.01 -15.55 -28.89
CA THR A 343 9.74 -16.99 -28.87
C THR A 343 10.77 -17.82 -29.62
N SER A 344 11.59 -17.20 -30.48
CA SER A 344 12.70 -17.88 -31.16
C SER A 344 13.93 -18.10 -30.28
N ILE A 345 13.97 -17.51 -29.08
CA ILE A 345 15.11 -17.58 -28.15
C ILE A 345 14.73 -18.45 -26.93
N ASP A 346 15.32 -19.64 -26.86
CA ASP A 346 15.26 -20.52 -25.69
C ASP A 346 16.43 -20.23 -24.75
N ALA A 347 16.24 -19.27 -23.84
CA ALA A 347 17.26 -18.86 -22.89
C ALA A 347 16.62 -18.37 -21.59
N PHE A 348 17.39 -18.43 -20.50
CA PHE A 348 16.98 -17.93 -19.20
C PHE A 348 17.95 -16.85 -18.72
N ILE A 349 17.39 -15.77 -18.17
CA ILE A 349 18.19 -14.78 -17.43
C ILE A 349 18.06 -15.09 -15.94
N LYS A 350 19.18 -15.47 -15.32
CA LYS A 350 19.30 -15.67 -13.87
C LYS A 350 19.60 -14.34 -13.16
N ILE A 351 18.91 -14.08 -12.06
CA ILE A 351 19.09 -12.90 -11.21
C ILE A 351 19.24 -13.39 -9.77
N THR A 352 20.28 -12.91 -9.08
CA THR A 352 20.51 -13.21 -7.66
C THR A 352 20.03 -12.07 -6.78
N ARG A 353 19.69 -12.39 -5.53
CA ARG A 353 19.36 -11.41 -4.49
C ARG A 353 20.50 -10.43 -4.28
N GLU A 354 21.73 -10.94 -4.21
CA GLU A 354 22.94 -10.10 -4.09
C GLU A 354 23.02 -9.07 -5.23
N LYS A 355 22.76 -9.48 -6.48
CA LYS A 355 22.79 -8.56 -7.61
C LYS A 355 21.69 -7.50 -7.49
N PHE A 356 20.48 -7.91 -7.08
CA PHE A 356 19.37 -6.98 -6.87
C PHE A 356 19.64 -5.97 -5.76
N GLU A 357 20.22 -6.40 -4.64
CA GLU A 357 20.65 -5.53 -3.53
C GLU A 357 21.73 -4.54 -3.98
N GLN A 358 22.71 -4.98 -4.78
CA GLN A 358 23.72 -4.11 -5.37
C GLN A 358 23.11 -3.04 -6.28
N LEU A 359 22.17 -3.42 -7.15
CA LEU A 359 21.49 -2.49 -8.05
C LEU A 359 20.65 -1.47 -7.27
N SER A 360 20.10 -1.89 -6.13
CA SER A 360 19.18 -1.09 -5.31
C SER A 360 19.87 -0.31 -4.18
N HIS A 361 21.19 -0.40 -4.06
CA HIS A 361 21.97 0.18 -2.96
C HIS A 361 21.65 1.67 -2.71
N ASN A 362 21.63 2.49 -3.77
CA ASN A 362 21.36 3.92 -3.64
C ASN A 362 19.93 4.21 -3.13
N LEU A 363 18.96 3.35 -3.46
CA LEU A 363 17.60 3.47 -2.95
C LEU A 363 17.53 3.08 -1.47
N MET A 364 18.25 2.03 -1.07
CA MET A 364 18.37 1.61 0.34
C MET A 364 19.02 2.68 1.23
N GLU A 365 20.03 3.39 0.73
CA GLU A 365 20.65 4.49 1.48
C GLU A 365 19.70 5.69 1.65
N LYS A 366 18.83 5.97 0.67
CA LYS A 366 17.76 6.96 0.82
C LYS A 366 16.76 6.53 1.90
N ILE A 367 16.35 5.26 1.91
CA ILE A 367 15.46 4.70 2.93
C ILE A 367 16.08 4.86 4.33
N LYS A 368 17.35 4.49 4.51
CA LYS A 368 18.08 4.71 5.78
C LYS A 368 18.10 6.19 6.18
N THR A 369 18.28 7.09 5.22
CA THR A 369 18.29 8.53 5.47
C THR A 369 16.94 8.99 6.03
N THR A 370 15.81 8.51 5.49
CA THR A 370 14.46 8.79 6.02
C THR A 370 14.26 8.27 7.43
N ILE A 371 14.76 7.06 7.74
CA ILE A 371 14.75 6.51 9.11
C ILE A 371 15.52 7.42 10.07
N ASN A 372 16.73 7.83 9.68
CA ASN A 372 17.57 8.72 10.49
C ASN A 372 16.92 10.09 10.69
N MET A 373 16.22 10.63 9.68
CA MET A 373 15.46 11.88 9.83
C MET A 373 14.37 11.76 10.90
N ALA A 374 13.62 10.65 10.92
CA ALA A 374 12.59 10.42 11.93
C ALA A 374 13.18 10.34 13.35
N LEU A 375 14.32 9.66 13.52
CA LEU A 375 15.02 9.56 14.81
C LEU A 375 15.54 10.93 15.28
N ASN A 376 16.20 11.67 14.39
CA ASN A 376 16.85 12.94 14.70
C ASN A 376 15.86 14.07 15.03
N ASP A 377 14.64 14.08 14.46
CA ASP A 377 13.62 15.11 14.72
C ASP A 377 13.23 15.24 16.21
N LYS A 378 13.43 14.18 16.98
CA LYS A 378 13.20 14.14 18.44
C LYS A 378 14.43 13.72 19.23
N GLU A 379 15.60 13.73 18.60
CA GLU A 379 16.89 13.34 19.20
C GLU A 379 16.87 11.92 19.83
N ILE A 380 16.01 11.04 19.30
CA ILE A 380 15.82 9.68 19.80
C ILE A 380 16.95 8.80 19.31
N GLN A 381 17.66 8.15 20.22
CA GLN A 381 18.71 7.21 19.90
C GLN A 381 18.13 5.85 19.46
N PRO A 382 18.78 5.10 18.54
CA PRO A 382 18.28 3.80 18.10
C PRO A 382 18.01 2.78 19.22
N ASN A 383 18.80 2.82 20.29
CA ASN A 383 18.64 1.94 21.46
C ASN A 383 17.44 2.31 22.36
N GLU A 384 16.83 3.48 22.16
CA GLU A 384 15.60 3.88 22.85
C GLU A 384 14.33 3.35 22.17
N ILE A 385 14.45 2.73 20.99
CA ILE A 385 13.34 2.08 20.28
C ILE A 385 13.13 0.68 20.85
N ASN A 386 11.96 0.42 21.42
CA ASN A 386 11.63 -0.88 22.02
C ASN A 386 11.17 -1.91 20.98
N SER A 387 10.58 -1.47 19.87
CA SER A 387 10.02 -2.35 18.85
C SER A 387 9.88 -1.63 17.52
N ILE A 388 10.00 -2.40 16.43
CA ILE A 388 9.83 -1.93 15.06
C ILE A 388 8.64 -2.67 14.44
N LEU A 389 7.67 -1.91 13.93
CA LEU A 389 6.54 -2.41 13.17
C LEU A 389 6.83 -2.23 11.68
N LEU A 390 6.99 -3.35 10.96
CA LEU A 390 7.15 -3.39 9.52
C LEU A 390 5.78 -3.50 8.86
N VAL A 391 5.47 -2.55 7.99
CA VAL A 391 4.20 -2.39 7.29
C VAL A 391 4.48 -2.25 5.79
N GLY A 392 3.52 -2.64 4.96
CA GLY A 392 3.65 -2.53 3.50
C GLY A 392 4.46 -3.68 2.90
N GLY A 393 4.07 -4.11 1.70
CA GLY A 393 4.67 -5.29 1.04
C GLY A 393 6.10 -5.08 0.53
N GLY A 394 6.66 -3.87 0.62
CA GLY A 394 8.05 -3.59 0.30
C GLY A 394 9.01 -3.72 1.49
N SER A 395 8.49 -3.74 2.72
CA SER A 395 9.24 -4.02 3.95
C SER A 395 9.57 -5.49 4.07
#